data_AF-A0A0D8XLF5-F1
#
_entry.id   AF-A0A0D8XLF5-F1
#
_cell.length_a   1.000
_cell.length_b   1.000
_cell.length_c   1.000
_cell.angle_alpha   90.00
_cell.angle_beta   90.00
_cell.angle_gamma   90.00
#
_symmetry.space_group_name_H-M   'P 1'
#
loop_
_entity.id
_entity.type
_entity.pdbx_description
1 polymer ?
#
loop_
_entity_poly.entity_id
_entity_poly.type
_entity_poly.pdbx_seq_one_letter_code
_entity_poly.pdbx_strand_id
1 'polypeptide(L)'
;MIGYVAFALGQYIVTGNNLLSLLVHSKIVAGVAGVAIIMCSVASSIGVFSLYGIGTSKAALVVLVFVVLAVGVNRIFIIVQAYQRLEVSVGQSVEDRIAHICGQVMPSMLLSTLTESLCFFVGAISDMPAVRGFSLFAGLAVIFDFIFQNTIFLAIFVWDCKREEVVCFQKVLYLFRFLLTILERQTRGYVSLQA
;
A
#
# COMPACT_ATOMS: atom_id res chain seq x y z
N MET A 1 15.61 -7.88 12.14
CA MET A 1 14.85 -6.62 12.36
C MET A 1 13.43 -6.66 11.80
N ILE A 2 13.18 -7.16 10.58
CA ILE A 2 11.82 -7.30 10.01
C ILE A 2 10.90 -8.18 10.90
N GLY A 3 11.43 -9.27 11.47
CA GLY A 3 10.68 -10.11 12.41
C GLY A 3 10.27 -9.40 13.70
N TYR A 4 11.03 -8.41 14.18
CA TYR A 4 10.72 -7.66 15.41
C TYR A 4 9.59 -6.65 15.17
N VAL A 5 9.54 -6.02 14.00
CA VAL A 5 8.46 -5.09 13.61
C VAL A 5 7.16 -5.85 13.32
N ALA A 6 7.23 -7.03 12.70
CA ALA A 6 6.07 -7.90 12.52
C ALA A 6 5.53 -8.46 13.85
N PHE A 7 6.43 -8.78 14.80
CA PHE A 7 6.07 -9.31 16.11
C PHE A 7 5.62 -8.22 17.11
N ALA A 8 6.10 -6.97 16.97
CA ALA A 8 5.72 -5.84 17.83
C ALA A 8 4.42 -5.11 17.37
N LEU A 9 4.06 -5.22 16.10
CA LEU A 9 2.80 -4.67 15.57
C LEU A 9 1.61 -5.64 15.66
N GLY A 10 1.88 -6.93 15.88
CA GLY A 10 0.85 -7.90 16.26
C GLY A 10 0.48 -7.71 17.72
N GLN A 11 -0.48 -6.84 18.01
CA GLN A 11 -1.08 -6.81 19.35
C GLN A 11 -1.83 -8.12 19.60
N TYR A 12 -1.15 -9.04 20.29
CA TYR A 12 -1.71 -10.25 20.87
C TYR A 12 -2.70 -9.86 21.99
N ILE A 13 -3.98 -9.79 21.67
CA ILE A 13 -5.03 -9.97 22.69
C ILE A 13 -5.34 -11.46 22.69
N VAL A 14 -4.67 -12.18 23.59
CA VAL A 14 -4.85 -13.61 23.84
C VAL A 14 -6.16 -13.81 24.59
N THR A 15 -7.20 -14.27 23.87
CA THR A 15 -8.37 -14.91 24.50
C THR A 15 -8.79 -16.12 23.68
N GLY A 16 -8.54 -17.32 24.21
CA GLY A 16 -9.38 -18.50 23.98
C GLY A 16 -9.18 -19.31 22.69
N ASN A 17 -8.27 -20.30 22.77
CA ASN A 17 -8.31 -21.66 22.21
C ASN A 17 -9.12 -22.02 20.92
N ASN A 18 -9.14 -21.18 19.88
CA ASN A 18 -9.66 -21.56 18.55
C ASN A 18 -8.75 -21.03 17.43
N LEU A 19 -7.94 -21.91 16.82
CA LEU A 19 -6.99 -21.59 15.73
C LEU A 19 -7.64 -20.92 14.51
N LEU A 20 -8.90 -21.26 14.19
CA LEU A 20 -9.67 -20.64 13.10
C LEU A 20 -10.18 -19.24 13.45
N SER A 21 -10.46 -18.96 14.73
CA SER A 21 -10.81 -17.61 15.20
C SER A 21 -9.57 -16.72 15.32
N LEU A 22 -8.39 -17.30 15.58
CA LEU A 22 -7.10 -16.60 15.54
C LEU A 22 -6.72 -16.16 14.12
N LEU A 23 -7.05 -16.94 13.09
CA LEU A 23 -6.79 -16.56 11.70
C LEU A 23 -7.68 -15.41 11.21
N VAL A 24 -8.90 -15.32 11.75
CA VAL A 24 -9.90 -14.29 11.40
C VAL A 24 -9.67 -13.00 12.19
N HIS A 25 -9.18 -13.06 13.43
CA HIS A 25 -8.88 -11.85 14.22
C HIS A 25 -7.48 -11.27 13.96
N SER A 26 -6.60 -12.06 13.34
CA SER A 26 -5.24 -11.63 13.11
C SER A 26 -5.15 -10.96 11.75
N LYS A 27 -4.75 -9.68 11.74
CA LYS A 27 -4.39 -8.89 10.55
C LYS A 27 -3.23 -9.49 9.72
N ILE A 28 -2.87 -10.74 9.99
CA ILE A 28 -1.95 -11.58 9.22
C ILE A 28 -2.43 -11.72 7.77
N VAL A 29 -3.74 -11.87 7.50
CA VAL A 29 -4.23 -11.99 6.11
C VAL A 29 -3.92 -10.72 5.31
N ALA A 30 -4.20 -9.54 5.88
CA ALA A 30 -3.83 -8.26 5.28
C ALA A 30 -2.31 -8.10 5.11
N GLY A 31 -1.52 -8.56 6.09
CA GLY A 31 -0.05 -8.54 6.02
C GLY A 31 0.52 -9.44 4.93
N VAL A 32 0.04 -10.69 4.83
CA VAL A 32 0.45 -11.67 3.81
C VAL A 32 0.04 -11.20 2.42
N ALA A 33 -1.20 -10.69 2.26
CA ALA A 33 -1.65 -10.09 1.02
C ALA A 33 -0.79 -8.88 0.63
N GLY A 34 -0.43 -8.03 1.60
CA GLY A 34 0.47 -6.90 1.39
C GLY A 34 1.84 -7.29 0.86
N VAL A 35 2.49 -8.29 1.47
CA VAL A 35 3.79 -8.80 1.00
C VAL A 35 3.68 -9.41 -0.40
N ALA A 36 2.60 -10.15 -0.69
CA ALA A 36 2.36 -10.72 -2.01
C ALA A 36 2.21 -9.63 -3.10
N ILE A 37 1.52 -8.53 -2.78
CA ILE A 37 1.34 -7.39 -3.68
C ILE A 37 2.68 -6.70 -3.96
N ILE A 38 3.50 -6.49 -2.93
CA ILE A 38 4.82 -5.88 -3.08
C ILE A 38 5.71 -6.74 -4.00
N MET A 39 5.70 -8.06 -3.81
CA MET A 39 6.44 -8.99 -4.67
C MET A 39 5.95 -8.94 -6.13
N CYS A 40 4.63 -8.85 -6.34
CA CYS A 40 4.05 -8.70 -7.67
C CYS A 40 4.45 -7.37 -8.34
N SER A 41 4.53 -6.28 -7.57
CA SER A 41 5.02 -4.98 -8.06
C SER A 41 6.47 -5.05 -8.51
N VAL A 42 7.36 -5.61 -7.67
CA VAL A 42 8.78 -5.77 -8.02
C VAL A 42 8.95 -6.66 -9.26
N ALA A 43 8.20 -7.76 -9.34
CA ALA A 43 8.20 -8.64 -10.52
C ALA A 43 7.73 -7.88 -11.78
N SER A 44 6.71 -7.03 -11.67
CA SER A 44 6.20 -6.22 -12.78
C SER A 44 7.23 -5.20 -13.26
N SER A 45 7.92 -4.51 -12.34
CA SER A 45 9.01 -3.57 -12.68
C SER A 45 10.16 -4.28 -13.41
N ILE A 46 10.62 -5.41 -12.87
CA ILE A 46 11.67 -6.23 -13.50
C ILE A 46 11.21 -6.72 -14.88
N GLY A 47 9.95 -7.14 -15.01
CA GLY A 47 9.36 -7.58 -16.27
C GLY A 47 9.37 -6.49 -17.34
N VAL A 48 8.97 -5.27 -16.99
CA VAL A 48 9.01 -4.11 -17.91
C VAL A 48 10.42 -3.83 -18.39
N PHE A 49 11.40 -3.78 -17.47
CA PHE A 49 12.79 -3.53 -17.83
C PHE A 49 13.45 -4.69 -18.58
N SER A 50 12.97 -5.92 -18.38
CA SER A 50 13.40 -7.08 -19.16
C SER A 50 13.05 -6.94 -20.64
N LEU A 51 11.97 -6.21 -20.99
CA LEU A 51 11.62 -5.90 -22.39
C LEU A 51 12.55 -4.85 -23.01
N TYR A 52 13.09 -3.94 -22.20
CA TYR A 52 14.03 -2.90 -22.65
C TYR A 52 15.49 -3.37 -22.71
N GLY A 53 15.79 -4.61 -22.32
CA GLY A 53 17.12 -5.21 -22.48
C GLY A 53 18.22 -4.57 -21.61
N ILE A 54 17.87 -3.89 -20.51
CA ILE A 54 18.86 -3.24 -19.64
C ILE A 54 19.53 -4.30 -18.75
N GLY A 55 20.86 -4.40 -18.85
CA GLY A 55 21.67 -5.33 -18.07
C GLY A 55 21.45 -5.16 -16.56
N THR A 56 20.82 -6.15 -15.95
CA THR A 56 20.42 -6.08 -14.54
C THR A 56 21.53 -6.66 -13.65
N SER A 57 22.11 -5.82 -12.80
CA SER A 57 23.08 -6.27 -11.79
C SER A 57 22.39 -7.07 -10.70
N LYS A 58 22.78 -8.35 -10.53
CA LYS A 58 22.19 -9.27 -9.54
C LYS A 58 22.24 -8.73 -8.10
N ALA A 59 23.24 -7.92 -7.76
CA ALA A 59 23.35 -7.27 -6.44
C ALA A 59 22.32 -6.15 -6.21
N ALA A 60 21.99 -5.38 -7.26
CA ALA A 60 21.02 -4.30 -7.18
C ALA A 60 19.59 -4.82 -6.93
N LEU A 61 19.24 -5.99 -7.48
CA LEU A 61 17.93 -6.61 -7.29
C LEU A 61 17.65 -7.01 -5.84
N VAL A 62 18.66 -7.51 -5.11
CA VAL A 62 18.49 -7.90 -3.70
C VAL A 62 18.19 -6.67 -2.83
N VAL A 63 18.93 -5.58 -3.05
CA VAL A 63 18.70 -4.32 -2.33
C VAL A 63 17.35 -3.70 -2.72
N LEU A 64 16.99 -3.77 -4.01
CA LEU A 64 15.71 -3.29 -4.54
C LEU A 64 14.53 -3.94 -3.81
N VAL A 65 14.52 -5.27 -3.70
CA VAL A 65 13.45 -6.00 -3.02
C VAL A 65 13.35 -5.54 -1.56
N PHE A 66 14.48 -5.37 -0.86
CA PHE A 66 14.49 -4.94 0.53
C PHE A 66 13.96 -3.51 0.72
N VAL A 67 14.38 -2.58 -0.16
CA VAL A 67 13.94 -1.18 -0.11
C VAL A 67 12.45 -1.08 -0.44
N VAL A 68 11.99 -1.72 -1.51
CA VAL A 68 10.57 -1.67 -1.90
C VAL A 68 9.68 -2.35 -0.85
N LEU A 69 10.15 -3.44 -0.22
CA LEU A 69 9.46 -4.04 0.93
C LEU A 69 9.34 -3.08 2.12
N ALA A 70 10.43 -2.41 2.51
CA ALA A 70 10.41 -1.49 3.65
C ALA A 70 9.41 -0.34 3.43
N VAL A 71 9.43 0.24 2.24
CA VAL A 71 8.53 1.34 1.86
C VAL A 71 7.08 0.84 1.73
N GLY A 72 6.86 -0.31 1.07
CA GLY A 72 5.52 -0.88 0.88
C GLY A 72 4.84 -1.26 2.20
N VAL A 73 5.58 -1.85 3.14
CA VAL A 73 5.07 -2.19 4.48
C VAL A 73 4.69 -0.94 5.27
N ASN A 74 5.45 0.16 5.15
CA ASN A 74 5.11 1.43 5.81
C ASN A 74 3.74 1.97 5.32
N ARG A 75 3.46 1.89 4.02
CA ARG A 75 2.18 2.33 3.45
C ARG A 75 1.01 1.49 3.98
N ILE A 76 1.16 0.17 3.99
CA ILE A 76 0.16 -0.76 4.55
C ILE A 76 -0.09 -0.44 6.03
N PHE A 77 0.98 -0.20 6.79
CA PHE A 77 0.88 0.08 8.21
C PHE A 77 0.07 1.36 8.51
N ILE A 78 0.31 2.44 7.76
CA ILE A 78 -0.42 3.69 7.96
C ILE A 78 -1.93 3.51 7.66
N ILE A 79 -2.32 2.76 6.62
CA ILE A 79 -3.75 2.48 6.33
C ILE A 79 -4.38 1.71 7.51
N VAL A 80 -3.71 0.66 7.98
CA VAL A 80 -4.19 -0.19 9.07
C VAL A 80 -4.29 0.59 10.39
N GLN A 81 -3.31 1.44 10.68
CA GLN A 81 -3.29 2.28 11.87
C GLN A 81 -4.36 3.37 11.81
N ALA A 82 -4.57 3.99 10.64
CA ALA A 82 -5.62 4.97 10.44
C ALA A 82 -7.01 4.37 10.67
N TYR A 83 -7.22 3.12 10.23
CA TYR A 83 -8.44 2.37 10.52
C TYR A 83 -8.63 2.10 12.02
N GLN A 84 -7.57 1.69 12.73
CA GLN A 84 -7.65 1.42 14.18
C GLN A 84 -7.88 2.65 15.03
N ARG A 85 -7.37 3.82 14.62
CA ARG A 85 -7.55 5.08 15.35
C ARG A 85 -8.97 5.65 15.22
N LEU A 86 -9.77 5.17 14.27
CA LEU A 86 -11.12 5.69 14.08
C LEU A 86 -12.05 5.13 15.17
N GLU A 87 -12.47 6.00 16.08
CA GLU A 87 -13.52 5.68 17.05
C GLU A 87 -14.81 5.28 16.31
N VAL A 88 -15.38 4.14 16.72
CA VAL A 88 -16.61 3.60 16.14
C VAL A 88 -17.76 4.51 16.56
N SER A 89 -18.09 5.49 15.73
CA SER A 89 -19.34 6.25 15.90
C SER A 89 -20.52 5.33 15.59
N VAL A 90 -21.39 5.15 16.59
CA VAL A 90 -22.54 4.25 16.56
C VAL A 90 -23.49 4.67 15.43
N GLY A 91 -23.59 3.85 14.38
CA GLY A 91 -24.59 4.00 13.30
C GLY A 91 -24.06 4.27 11.88
N GLN A 92 -22.75 4.39 11.64
CA GLN A 92 -22.19 4.53 10.30
C GLN A 92 -21.81 3.18 9.66
N SER A 93 -22.09 3.03 8.35
CA SER A 93 -21.67 1.85 7.59
C SER A 93 -20.12 1.77 7.51
N VAL A 94 -19.54 0.56 7.59
CA VAL A 94 -18.07 0.39 7.44
C VAL A 94 -17.54 0.95 6.13
N GLU A 95 -18.36 0.93 5.09
CA GLU A 95 -18.00 1.41 3.77
C GLU A 95 -17.79 2.93 3.78
N ASP A 96 -18.65 3.69 4.46
CA ASP A 96 -18.49 5.14 4.62
C ASP A 96 -17.31 5.48 5.52
N ARG A 97 -17.07 4.69 6.56
CA ARG A 97 -15.92 4.86 7.47
C ARG A 97 -14.59 4.67 6.73
N ILE A 98 -14.47 3.58 5.97
CA ILE A 98 -13.26 3.31 5.17
C ILE A 98 -13.09 4.38 4.08
N ALA A 99 -14.16 4.78 3.40
CA ALA A 99 -14.12 5.84 2.40
C ALA A 99 -13.63 7.18 2.97
N HIS A 100 -14.10 7.56 4.16
CA HIS A 100 -13.67 8.77 4.85
C HIS A 100 -12.18 8.73 5.23
N ILE A 101 -11.72 7.62 5.81
CA ILE A 101 -10.30 7.45 6.16
C ILE A 101 -9.42 7.47 4.91
N CYS A 102 -9.80 6.72 3.87
CA CYS A 102 -9.05 6.69 2.62
C CYS A 102 -8.97 8.10 2.00
N GLY A 103 -10.05 8.87 2.07
CA GLY A 103 -10.06 10.27 1.62
C GLY A 103 -9.05 11.17 2.33
N GLN A 104 -8.71 10.90 3.59
CA GLN A 104 -7.74 11.68 4.37
C GLN A 104 -6.29 11.16 4.23
N VAL A 105 -6.10 9.85 4.12
CA VAL A 105 -4.76 9.23 4.14
C VAL A 105 -4.16 9.10 2.74
N MET A 106 -4.97 8.85 1.71
CA MET A 106 -4.48 8.63 0.34
C MET A 106 -3.75 9.84 -0.28
N PRO A 107 -4.17 11.10 -0.06
CA PRO A 107 -3.42 12.26 -0.56
C PRO A 107 -1.98 12.31 -0.04
N SER A 108 -1.80 12.03 1.25
CA SER A 108 -0.47 11.98 1.88
C SER A 108 0.38 10.83 1.32
N MET A 109 -0.23 9.67 1.06
CA MET A 109 0.44 8.52 0.43
C MET A 109 0.90 8.79 -1.00
N LEU A 110 0.05 9.46 -1.78
CA LEU A 110 0.36 9.90 -3.13
C LEU A 110 1.58 10.83 -3.11
N LEU A 111 1.55 11.86 -2.27
CA LEU A 111 2.64 12.82 -2.16
C LEU A 111 3.97 12.17 -1.74
N SER A 112 3.92 11.26 -0.75
CA SER A 112 5.09 10.50 -0.30
C SER A 112 5.67 9.64 -1.42
N THR A 113 4.82 8.86 -2.11
CA THR A 113 5.23 7.97 -3.21
C THR A 113 5.82 8.77 -4.38
N LEU A 114 5.21 9.90 -4.73
CA LEU A 114 5.72 10.78 -5.78
C LEU A 114 7.11 11.31 -5.40
N THR A 115 7.30 11.71 -4.15
CA THR A 115 8.59 12.23 -3.67
C THR A 115 9.66 11.13 -3.66
N GLU A 116 9.33 9.93 -3.19
CA GLU A 116 10.21 8.75 -3.23
C GLU A 116 10.60 8.39 -4.66
N SER A 117 9.63 8.32 -5.58
CA SER A 117 9.87 8.03 -6.98
C SER A 117 10.78 9.08 -7.62
N LEU A 118 10.54 10.37 -7.37
CA LEU A 118 11.40 11.46 -7.86
C LEU A 118 12.81 11.37 -7.26
N CYS A 119 12.93 11.06 -5.98
CA CYS A 119 14.22 10.86 -5.32
C CYS A 119 15.01 9.71 -5.95
N PHE A 120 14.36 8.58 -6.21
CA PHE A 120 14.99 7.47 -6.94
C PHE A 120 15.37 7.85 -8.37
N PHE A 121 14.52 8.59 -9.09
CA PHE A 121 14.89 9.07 -10.43
C PHE A 121 16.07 10.04 -10.41
N VAL A 122 16.16 10.94 -9.42
CA VAL A 122 17.34 11.80 -9.22
C VAL A 122 18.57 10.94 -8.91
N GLY A 123 18.43 9.88 -8.13
CA GLY A 123 19.47 8.90 -7.86
C GLY A 123 19.98 8.15 -9.10
N ALA A 124 19.24 8.18 -10.22
CA ALA A 124 19.69 7.61 -11.49
C ALA A 124 20.66 8.52 -12.26
N ILE A 125 20.81 9.79 -11.86
CA ILE A 125 21.79 10.71 -12.46
C ILE A 125 23.23 10.34 -12.05
N SER A 126 23.41 9.56 -10.98
CA SER A 126 24.74 9.17 -10.47
C SER A 126 25.60 8.42 -11.50
N ASP A 127 26.90 8.73 -11.52
CA ASP A 127 27.87 8.17 -12.46
C ASP A 127 28.14 6.68 -12.26
N MET A 128 27.80 6.12 -11.09
CA MET A 128 28.03 4.71 -10.80
C MET A 128 26.94 3.82 -11.44
N PRO A 129 27.27 2.97 -12.43
CA PRO A 129 26.27 2.23 -13.22
C PRO A 129 25.44 1.25 -12.39
N ALA A 130 26.00 0.73 -11.29
CA ALA A 130 25.29 -0.14 -10.36
C ALA A 130 24.14 0.60 -9.64
N VAL A 131 24.37 1.85 -9.23
CA VAL A 131 23.37 2.68 -8.54
C VAL A 131 22.36 3.22 -9.54
N ARG A 132 22.82 3.64 -10.72
CA ARG A 132 21.94 4.14 -11.78
C ARG A 132 20.89 3.12 -12.22
N GLY A 133 21.30 1.87 -12.39
CA GLY A 133 20.35 0.78 -12.66
C GLY A 133 19.36 0.64 -11.50
N PHE A 134 19.85 0.41 -10.29
CA PHE A 134 19.04 0.27 -9.08
C PHE A 134 17.97 1.37 -8.94
N SER A 135 18.38 2.63 -9.08
CA SER A 135 17.54 3.81 -8.96
C SER A 135 16.38 3.85 -9.98
N LEU A 136 16.64 3.46 -11.24
CA LEU A 136 15.60 3.36 -12.27
C LEU A 136 14.59 2.25 -11.97
N PHE A 137 15.06 1.07 -11.55
CA PHE A 137 14.19 -0.04 -11.15
C PHE A 137 13.35 0.31 -9.91
N ALA A 138 13.96 0.99 -8.93
CA ALA A 138 13.31 1.40 -7.69
C ALA A 138 12.21 2.43 -7.92
N GLY A 139 12.49 3.47 -8.72
CA GLY A 139 11.48 4.49 -9.06
C GLY A 139 10.24 3.88 -9.71
N LEU A 140 10.43 2.99 -10.70
CA LEU A 140 9.33 2.29 -11.37
C LEU A 140 8.60 1.30 -10.46
N ALA A 141 9.33 0.55 -9.63
CA ALA A 141 8.71 -0.39 -8.69
C ALA A 141 7.84 0.32 -7.64
N VAL A 142 8.27 1.49 -7.14
CA VAL A 142 7.48 2.29 -6.19
C VAL A 142 6.19 2.81 -6.83
N ILE A 143 6.22 3.22 -8.11
CA ILE A 143 5.02 3.62 -8.85
C ILE A 143 4.04 2.44 -8.98
N PHE A 144 4.51 1.27 -9.40
CA PHE A 144 3.65 0.09 -9.50
C PHE A 144 3.13 -0.38 -8.13
N ASP A 145 3.94 -0.27 -7.08
CA ASP A 145 3.52 -0.63 -5.72
C ASP A 145 2.36 0.25 -5.26
N PHE A 146 2.43 1.55 -5.55
CA PHE A 146 1.34 2.47 -5.26
C PHE A 146 0.06 2.13 -6.03
N ILE A 147 0.15 1.80 -7.32
CA ILE A 147 -1.02 1.41 -8.13
C ILE A 147 -1.67 0.15 -7.55
N PHE A 148 -0.88 -0.87 -7.24
CA PHE A 148 -1.41 -2.12 -6.68
C PHE A 148 -1.91 -1.96 -5.25
N GLN A 149 -1.31 -1.11 -4.43
CA GLN A 149 -1.82 -0.83 -3.08
C GLN A 149 -3.14 -0.04 -3.10
N ASN A 150 -3.29 0.94 -4.00
CA ASN A 150 -4.52 1.70 -4.11
C ASN A 150 -5.70 0.85 -4.64
N THR A 151 -5.41 -0.13 -5.50
CA THR A 151 -6.44 -0.97 -6.14
C THR A 151 -6.65 -2.31 -5.44
N ILE A 152 -5.64 -3.18 -5.47
CA ILE A 152 -5.73 -4.57 -5.02
C ILE A 152 -5.77 -4.64 -3.49
N PHE A 153 -4.83 -3.97 -2.81
CA PHE A 153 -4.77 -4.03 -1.35
C PHE A 153 -6.02 -3.41 -0.72
N LEU A 154 -6.46 -2.24 -1.21
CA LEU A 154 -7.63 -1.56 -0.69
C LEU A 154 -8.93 -2.37 -0.92
N ALA A 155 -9.04 -3.06 -2.05
CA ALA A 155 -10.17 -3.97 -2.31
C ALA A 155 -10.18 -5.18 -1.35
N ILE A 156 -9.01 -5.79 -1.11
CA ILE A 156 -8.88 -6.89 -0.15
C ILE A 156 -9.17 -6.38 1.26
N PHE A 157 -8.67 -5.20 1.64
CA PHE A 157 -8.87 -4.59 2.95
C PHE A 157 -10.35 -4.28 3.22
N VAL A 158 -11.06 -3.70 2.25
CA VAL A 158 -12.52 -3.48 2.35
C VAL A 158 -13.25 -4.81 2.47
N TRP A 159 -12.84 -5.84 1.73
CA TRP A 159 -13.44 -7.17 1.82
C TRP A 159 -13.17 -7.84 3.17
N ASP A 160 -12.00 -7.64 3.76
CA ASP A 160 -11.61 -8.15 5.08
C ASP A 160 -12.43 -7.47 6.20
N CYS A 161 -12.51 -6.13 6.21
CA CYS A 161 -13.36 -5.38 7.15
C CYS A 161 -14.84 -5.71 6.96
N LYS A 162 -15.27 -5.99 5.73
CA LYS A 162 -16.64 -6.42 5.45
C LYS A 162 -16.90 -7.86 5.89
N ARG A 163 -15.89 -8.74 5.90
CA ARG A 163 -16.03 -10.06 6.51
C ARG A 163 -16.23 -9.98 8.02
N GLU A 164 -15.63 -8.99 8.68
CA GLU A 164 -15.88 -8.70 10.10
C GLU A 164 -17.32 -8.21 10.32
N GLU A 165 -17.90 -7.46 9.37
CA GLU A 165 -19.28 -6.97 9.39
C GLU A 165 -20.11 -7.48 8.20
N VAL A 166 -20.80 -8.62 8.26
CA VAL A 166 -21.77 -9.09 7.22
C VAL A 166 -21.13 -9.84 6.02
N VAL A 167 -21.29 -11.15 5.84
CA VAL A 167 -22.51 -11.81 5.34
C VAL A 167 -23.16 -11.18 4.05
N CYS A 168 -22.69 -10.08 3.45
CA CYS A 168 -23.40 -9.49 2.28
C CYS A 168 -22.52 -8.67 1.32
N PHE A 169 -22.51 -9.04 0.04
CA PHE A 169 -21.45 -8.79 -0.95
C PHE A 169 -21.97 -7.94 -2.14
N GLN A 170 -21.48 -6.72 -2.43
CA GLN A 170 -21.81 -5.99 -3.70
C GLN A 170 -21.10 -4.61 -3.97
N LYS A 171 -19.84 -4.31 -3.58
CA LYS A 171 -19.31 -2.91 -3.71
C LYS A 171 -17.91 -2.68 -4.31
N VAL A 172 -17.36 -3.62 -5.09
CA VAL A 172 -16.03 -3.46 -5.71
C VAL A 172 -16.02 -2.48 -6.91
N LEU A 173 -17.13 -2.34 -7.64
CA LEU A 173 -17.21 -1.47 -8.82
C LEU A 173 -17.54 0.00 -8.53
N TYR A 174 -18.15 0.30 -7.38
CA TYR A 174 -18.50 1.68 -6.99
C TYR A 174 -17.27 2.46 -6.50
N LEU A 175 -16.29 1.76 -5.93
CA LEU A 175 -15.11 2.37 -5.33
C LEU A 175 -14.17 2.99 -6.37
N PHE A 176 -14.02 2.37 -7.54
CA PHE A 176 -13.18 2.90 -8.63
C PHE A 176 -13.73 4.21 -9.21
N ARG A 177 -15.07 4.32 -9.27
CA ARG A 177 -15.77 5.55 -9.72
C ARG A 177 -15.72 6.64 -8.65
N PHE A 178 -15.77 6.26 -7.37
CA PHE A 178 -15.62 7.15 -6.23
C PHE A 178 -14.19 7.69 -6.07
N LEU A 179 -13.16 6.88 -6.36
CA LEU A 179 -11.75 7.29 -6.34
C LEU A 179 -11.45 8.37 -7.40
N LEU A 180 -12.05 8.24 -8.59
CA LEU A 180 -12.01 9.28 -9.63
C LEU A 180 -12.69 10.58 -9.17
N THR A 181 -13.83 10.48 -8.49
CA THR A 181 -14.55 11.64 -7.93
C THR A 181 -13.80 12.30 -6.77
N ILE A 182 -13.07 11.53 -5.95
CA ILE A 182 -12.22 12.08 -4.87
C ILE A 182 -10.97 12.73 -5.45
N LEU A 183 -10.36 12.17 -6.49
CA LEU A 183 -9.25 12.81 -7.21
C LEU A 183 -9.68 14.18 -7.78
N GLU A 184 -10.85 14.26 -8.44
CA GLU A 184 -11.40 15.54 -8.91
C GLU A 184 -11.71 16.53 -7.78
N ARG A 185 -12.14 16.07 -6.61
CA ARG A 185 -12.42 16.95 -5.45
C ARG A 185 -11.16 17.42 -4.74
N GLN A 186 -10.11 16.61 -4.68
CA GLN A 186 -8.82 17.00 -4.10
C GLN A 186 -8.09 18.06 -4.94
N THR A 187 -8.16 17.96 -6.28
CA THR A 187 -7.62 19.02 -7.15
C THR A 187 -8.38 20.34 -6.97
N ARG A 188 -9.69 20.29 -6.70
CA ARG A 188 -10.52 21.49 -6.52
C ARG A 188 -10.38 22.12 -5.13
N GLY A 189 -10.16 21.32 -4.09
CA GLY A 189 -9.97 21.79 -2.70
C GLY A 189 -8.64 22.51 -2.46
N TYR A 190 -7.56 22.13 -3.17
CA TYR A 190 -6.27 22.81 -3.10
C TYR A 190 -6.29 24.20 -3.75
N VAL A 191 -7.07 24.40 -4.81
CA VAL A 191 -7.19 25.70 -5.51
C VAL A 191 -7.98 26.73 -4.68
N SER A 192 -8.97 26.30 -3.89
CA SER A 192 -9.79 27.20 -3.06
C SER A 192 -9.11 27.73 -1.79
N LEU A 193 -7.95 27.19 -1.41
CA LEU A 193 -7.18 27.65 -0.23
C LEU A 193 -6.05 28.62 -0.60
N GLN A 194 -5.91 28.94 -1.89
CA GLN A 194 -4.87 29.82 -2.43
C GLN A 194 -5.44 31.05 -3.17
N ALA A 195 -6.75 31.27 -3.09
CA ALA A 195 -7.47 32.41 -3.68
C ALA A 195 -8.12 33.27 -2.58
#